data_AF-A0A9P5AMA9-F1
#
_entry.id   AF-A0A9P5AMA9-F1
#
_cell.length_a   1.000
_cell.length_b   1.000
_cell.length_c   1.000
_cell.angle_alpha   90.00
_cell.angle_beta   90.00
_cell.angle_gamma   90.00
#
_symmetry.space_group_name_H-M   'P 1'
#
loop_
_entity.id
_entity.type
_entity.pdbx_description
1 polymer ?
#
loop_
_entity_poly.entity_id
_entity_poly.type
_entity_poly.pdbx_seq_one_letter_code
_entity_poly.pdbx_strand_id
1 'polypeptide(L)'
;MNGKPINSTLAEQGQARLFDISSPPSINDFKTLCSQKTTKEDYPLATYIKENVPIYKLSNFSTLTEDQKSALQDEWYKCLLQGPGVFVTAGLYTNLDIIDKSTAAFDDIINKESQDTETAGDHFASAGTNDRIWNSFSKHGLQDSESFFDYFSNPYLDLIFSSWLGPGYRITTQVNNVRPGGKPQVSHRDYHLGFMSAETCGKYPRAMQIASQCLTLQGAIAHVDVPLESGPTRLLPFSQAFAPGYMAYRLPEFNEFFLENYIALSLQKGDGLWFNPALFHAAGENKSTDINRLVNLVQISSAFGKPMESIDALPLVESTWDILTAVYEDKGLSDEVQMFIAAVGEGYPFPTNLDNNPPRNENMAPDSEQEIIRAALLNGKSKEGVLADLKAFWARVSA
;
A
#
# COMPACT_ATOMS: atom_id res chain seq x y z
N MET A 1 24.50 27.85 -23.89
CA MET A 1 23.57 27.30 -24.90
C MET A 1 22.93 26.05 -24.32
N ASN A 2 21.61 26.07 -24.26
CA ASN A 2 20.65 24.98 -24.12
C ASN A 2 20.72 24.13 -22.84
N GLY A 3 20.12 24.68 -21.77
CA GLY A 3 19.55 23.87 -20.71
C GLY A 3 18.43 22.98 -21.24
N LYS A 4 18.40 21.75 -20.74
CA LYS A 4 17.18 20.96 -20.62
C LYS A 4 17.07 20.47 -19.17
N PRO A 5 16.19 21.07 -18.39
CA PRO A 5 15.55 20.37 -17.29
C PRO A 5 14.05 20.35 -17.60
N ILE A 6 13.58 19.27 -18.23
CA ILE A 6 12.15 18.97 -18.33
C ILE A 6 12.01 17.48 -18.02
N ASN A 7 11.30 17.15 -16.95
CA ASN A 7 10.93 15.79 -16.56
C ASN A 7 10.59 14.91 -17.77
N SER A 8 11.40 13.87 -18.01
CA SER A 8 11.28 12.96 -19.17
C SER A 8 10.03 12.10 -19.16
N THR A 9 9.40 11.88 -18.00
CA THR A 9 8.29 10.93 -17.84
C THR A 9 7.07 11.25 -18.73
N LEU A 10 6.74 12.54 -18.89
CA LEU A 10 5.62 12.99 -19.74
C LEU A 10 6.07 13.48 -21.12
N ALA A 11 7.30 13.99 -21.24
CA ALA A 11 7.81 14.58 -22.48
C ALA A 11 8.09 13.54 -23.58
N GLU A 12 8.35 12.28 -23.21
CA GLU A 12 8.69 11.20 -24.14
C GLU A 12 7.47 10.47 -24.74
N GLN A 13 6.25 10.88 -24.39
CA GLN A 13 5.01 10.14 -24.70
C GLN A 13 4.40 10.42 -26.08
N GLY A 14 5.06 11.24 -26.91
CA GLY A 14 4.51 11.70 -28.20
C GLY A 14 3.34 12.69 -28.05
N GLN A 15 2.78 13.14 -29.18
CA GLN A 15 1.71 14.15 -29.20
C GLN A 15 0.29 13.57 -29.07
N ALA A 16 0.13 12.24 -29.20
CA ALA A 16 -1.18 11.60 -29.16
C ALA A 16 -1.74 11.57 -27.73
N ARG A 17 -3.00 11.97 -27.57
CA ARG A 17 -3.66 12.04 -26.25
C ARG A 17 -3.83 10.66 -25.59
N LEU A 18 -4.12 9.62 -26.35
CA LEU A 18 -4.46 8.27 -25.86
C LEU A 18 -3.41 7.23 -26.26
N PHE A 19 -3.31 6.14 -25.51
CA PHE A 19 -2.70 4.91 -26.01
C PHE A 19 -3.72 4.20 -26.91
N ASP A 20 -3.29 3.82 -28.11
CA ASP A 20 -4.16 3.25 -29.12
C ASP A 20 -4.04 1.72 -29.13
N ILE A 21 -5.15 1.01 -28.94
CA ILE A 21 -5.19 -0.45 -28.95
C ILE A 21 -4.92 -0.98 -30.37
N SER A 22 -5.22 -0.22 -31.42
CA SER A 22 -4.98 -0.60 -32.80
C SER A 22 -3.51 -0.49 -33.23
N SER A 23 -2.69 0.22 -32.44
CA SER A 23 -1.24 0.35 -32.63
C SER A 23 -0.54 -0.14 -31.35
N PRO A 24 -0.32 -1.46 -31.21
CA PRO A 24 0.17 -2.03 -29.96
C PRO A 24 1.55 -1.47 -29.58
N PRO A 25 1.83 -1.33 -28.27
CA PRO A 25 3.13 -0.87 -27.79
C PRO A 25 4.26 -1.85 -28.16
N SER A 26 5.47 -1.33 -28.35
CA SER A 26 6.64 -2.14 -28.73
C SER A 26 7.02 -3.12 -27.61
N ILE A 27 6.87 -4.42 -27.89
CA ILE A 27 7.36 -5.46 -26.98
C ILE A 27 8.89 -5.41 -26.85
N ASN A 28 9.63 -5.02 -27.89
CA ASN A 28 11.10 -4.92 -27.83
C ASN A 28 11.57 -3.81 -26.89
N ASP A 29 10.86 -2.69 -26.84
CA ASP A 29 11.15 -1.59 -25.92
C ASP A 29 10.90 -2.04 -24.48
N PHE A 30 9.81 -2.78 -24.27
CA PHE A 30 9.49 -3.37 -22.96
C PHE A 30 10.53 -4.39 -22.49
N LYS A 31 10.97 -5.29 -23.39
CA LYS A 31 12.04 -6.25 -23.10
C LYS A 31 13.33 -5.53 -22.72
N THR A 32 13.69 -4.49 -23.47
CA THR A 32 14.89 -3.68 -23.18
C THR A 32 14.79 -3.01 -21.82
N LEU A 33 13.63 -2.42 -21.50
CA LEU A 33 13.36 -1.80 -20.21
C LEU A 33 13.47 -2.80 -19.04
N CYS A 34 12.88 -3.99 -19.18
CA CYS A 34 12.87 -5.01 -18.13
C CYS A 34 14.20 -5.77 -18.01
N SER A 35 15.12 -5.61 -18.97
CA SER A 35 16.45 -6.26 -18.96
C SER A 35 17.49 -5.50 -18.11
N GLN A 36 17.10 -4.37 -17.52
CA GLN A 36 17.96 -3.58 -16.64
C GLN A 36 18.40 -4.37 -15.40
N LYS A 37 19.49 -3.89 -14.78
CA LYS A 37 20.07 -4.49 -13.58
C LYS A 37 20.13 -3.47 -12.45
N THR A 38 19.67 -3.90 -11.29
CA THR A 38 19.79 -3.18 -10.02
C THR A 38 21.13 -3.55 -9.39
N THR A 39 21.92 -2.56 -8.99
CA THR A 39 23.21 -2.81 -8.34
C THR A 39 23.24 -2.29 -6.90
N LYS A 40 24.23 -2.73 -6.12
CA LYS A 40 24.42 -2.26 -4.73
C LYS A 40 24.87 -0.80 -4.71
N GLU A 41 25.56 -0.37 -5.76
CA GLU A 41 26.04 0.99 -5.98
C GLU A 41 24.87 1.96 -6.23
N ASP A 42 23.80 1.49 -6.89
CA ASP A 42 22.59 2.29 -7.11
C ASP A 42 21.76 2.50 -5.84
N TYR A 43 21.83 1.53 -4.92
CA TYR A 43 21.07 1.44 -3.68
C TYR A 43 21.99 1.13 -2.48
N PRO A 44 22.82 2.10 -2.07
CA PRO A 44 23.84 1.92 -1.03
C PRO A 44 23.26 1.63 0.36
N LEU A 45 21.99 1.95 0.65
CA LEU A 45 21.35 1.63 1.93
C LEU A 45 20.73 0.22 1.97
N ALA A 46 20.40 -0.36 0.81
CA ALA A 46 19.93 -1.76 0.76
C ALA A 46 20.99 -2.72 1.34
N THR A 47 20.61 -3.73 2.10
CA THR A 47 21.57 -4.70 2.65
C THR A 47 22.16 -5.60 1.56
N TYR A 48 21.34 -6.00 0.59
CA TYR A 48 21.78 -6.69 -0.62
C TYR A 48 20.73 -6.54 -1.73
N ILE A 49 21.11 -6.86 -2.96
CA ILE A 49 20.19 -6.96 -4.09
C ILE A 49 19.98 -8.44 -4.40
N LYS A 50 18.72 -8.86 -4.53
CA LYS A 50 18.37 -10.23 -4.96
C LYS A 50 17.35 -10.16 -6.07
N GLU A 51 17.63 -10.80 -7.20
CA GLU A 51 16.74 -10.83 -8.37
C GLU A 51 16.26 -9.42 -8.80
N ASN A 52 17.18 -8.46 -8.89
CA ASN A 52 16.92 -7.04 -9.15
C ASN A 52 16.13 -6.27 -8.07
N VAL A 53 15.79 -6.88 -6.94
CA VAL A 53 15.07 -6.23 -5.84
C VAL A 53 16.04 -5.83 -4.72
N PRO A 54 16.09 -4.55 -4.33
CA PRO A 54 16.80 -4.11 -3.13
C PRO A 54 16.09 -4.63 -1.87
N ILE A 55 16.87 -5.24 -0.97
CA ILE A 55 16.37 -5.77 0.30
C ILE A 55 17.03 -4.99 1.44
N TYR A 56 16.21 -4.33 2.27
CA TYR A 56 16.63 -3.50 3.40
C TYR A 56 16.38 -4.26 4.68
N LYS A 57 17.43 -4.68 5.39
CA LYS A 57 17.29 -5.15 6.77
C LYS A 57 17.15 -3.95 7.68
N LEU A 58 15.96 -3.77 8.24
CA LEU A 58 15.66 -2.61 9.07
C LEU A 58 16.36 -2.71 10.43
N SER A 59 16.92 -1.59 10.88
CA SER A 59 17.47 -1.45 12.23
C SER A 59 16.35 -1.07 13.22
N ASN A 60 16.64 -0.93 14.51
CA ASN A 60 15.64 -0.40 15.42
C ASN A 60 15.33 1.06 15.05
N PHE A 61 14.06 1.40 14.83
CA PHE A 61 13.65 2.72 14.34
C PHE A 61 14.17 3.86 15.22
N SER A 62 14.14 3.68 16.55
CA SER A 62 14.61 4.68 17.52
C SER A 62 16.11 4.94 17.49
N THR A 63 16.88 4.12 16.77
CA THR A 63 18.33 4.31 16.59
C THR A 63 18.69 5.10 15.33
N LEU A 64 17.70 5.37 14.46
CA LEU A 64 17.91 6.14 13.24
C LEU A 64 17.90 7.65 13.53
N THR A 65 18.84 8.37 12.93
CA THR A 65 18.79 9.84 12.86
C THR A 65 17.82 10.30 11.78
N GLU A 66 17.37 11.56 11.85
CA GLU A 66 16.52 12.15 10.80
C GLU A 66 17.19 12.13 9.42
N ASP A 67 18.50 12.34 9.34
CA ASP A 67 19.25 12.23 8.08
C ASP A 67 19.22 10.81 7.51
N GLN A 68 19.30 9.78 8.36
CA GLN A 68 19.20 8.38 7.93
C GLN A 68 17.79 8.03 7.47
N LYS A 69 16.76 8.51 8.18
CA LYS A 69 15.36 8.37 7.79
C LYS A 69 15.12 9.02 6.42
N SER A 70 15.57 10.26 6.23
CA SER A 70 15.46 10.99 4.97
C SER A 70 16.22 10.29 3.83
N ALA A 71 17.43 9.77 4.07
CA ALA A 71 18.18 9.04 3.06
C ALA A 71 17.49 7.73 2.62
N LEU A 72 16.83 7.02 3.55
CA LEU A 72 16.01 5.86 3.21
C LEU A 72 14.82 6.24 2.32
N GLN A 73 14.13 7.35 2.64
CA GLN A 73 13.02 7.83 1.81
C GLN A 73 13.47 8.19 0.39
N ASP A 74 14.60 8.88 0.23
CA ASP A 74 15.17 9.21 -1.08
C ASP A 74 15.47 7.95 -1.90
N GLU A 75 16.07 6.93 -1.26
CA GLU A 75 16.44 5.68 -1.93
C GLU A 75 15.20 4.83 -2.30
N TRP A 76 14.18 4.77 -1.43
CA TRP A 76 12.90 4.10 -1.71
C TRP A 76 12.08 4.84 -2.78
N TYR A 77 12.04 6.17 -2.73
CA TYR A 77 11.42 7.00 -3.77
C TYR A 77 12.07 6.75 -5.14
N LYS A 78 13.40 6.75 -5.20
CA LYS A 78 14.17 6.41 -6.40
C LYS A 78 13.83 5.00 -6.89
N CYS A 79 13.77 4.02 -5.98
CA CYS A 79 13.44 2.63 -6.30
C CYS A 79 12.06 2.51 -6.98
N LEU A 80 11.05 3.19 -6.46
CA LEU A 80 9.67 3.16 -6.94
C LEU A 80 9.47 3.96 -8.24
N LEU A 81 10.17 5.08 -8.41
CA LEU A 81 10.00 5.96 -9.57
C LEU A 81 10.85 5.55 -10.78
N GLN A 82 12.15 5.40 -10.56
CA GLN A 82 13.16 5.26 -11.62
C GLN A 82 13.85 3.90 -11.61
N GLY A 83 13.70 3.16 -10.51
CA GLY A 83 14.38 1.91 -10.25
C GLY A 83 13.61 0.66 -10.67
N PRO A 84 13.82 -0.47 -9.97
CA PRO A 84 13.13 -1.72 -10.24
C PRO A 84 11.63 -1.67 -9.93
N GLY A 85 11.13 -0.62 -9.28
CA GLY A 85 9.71 -0.45 -8.95
C GLY A 85 9.25 -1.28 -7.76
N VAL A 86 10.16 -1.92 -7.04
CA VAL A 86 9.88 -2.80 -5.90
C VAL A 86 11.07 -2.89 -4.95
N PHE A 87 10.81 -2.96 -3.64
CA PHE A 87 11.79 -3.29 -2.62
C PHE A 87 11.19 -4.13 -1.49
N VAL A 88 12.06 -4.74 -0.69
CA VAL A 88 11.66 -5.51 0.50
C VAL A 88 12.26 -4.88 1.76
N THR A 89 11.46 -4.80 2.81
CA THR A 89 11.89 -4.47 4.16
C THR A 89 11.92 -5.74 5.00
N ALA A 90 13.12 -6.28 5.22
CA ALA A 90 13.33 -7.48 6.02
C ALA A 90 13.30 -7.11 7.51
N GLY A 91 12.50 -7.84 8.28
CA GLY A 91 12.26 -7.56 9.70
C GLY A 91 11.48 -6.26 9.93
N LEU A 92 10.47 -5.97 9.09
CA LEU A 92 9.55 -4.85 9.34
C LEU A 92 8.88 -4.99 10.70
N TYR A 93 8.48 -6.20 11.06
CA TYR A 93 8.10 -6.57 12.42
C TYR A 93 9.12 -7.56 12.97
N THR A 94 9.86 -7.14 13.99
CA THR A 94 10.81 -8.01 14.72
C THR A 94 10.16 -8.69 15.91
N ASN A 95 9.14 -8.06 16.52
CA ASN A 95 8.27 -8.70 17.49
C ASN A 95 7.18 -9.48 16.75
N LEU A 96 7.40 -10.78 16.55
CA LEU A 96 6.48 -11.65 15.81
C LEU A 96 5.17 -11.90 16.56
N ASP A 97 5.10 -11.66 17.87
CA ASP A 97 3.85 -11.77 18.64
C ASP A 97 2.77 -10.80 18.11
N ILE A 98 3.18 -9.62 17.59
CA ILE A 98 2.27 -8.67 16.94
C ILE A 98 1.65 -9.30 15.69
N ILE A 99 2.47 -9.97 14.87
CA ILE A 99 2.00 -10.66 13.66
C ILE A 99 1.09 -11.83 14.03
N ASP A 100 1.46 -12.62 15.05
CA ASP A 100 0.68 -13.78 15.46
C ASP A 100 -0.68 -13.37 16.05
N LYS A 101 -0.75 -12.33 16.87
CA LYS A 101 -2.04 -11.77 17.36
C LYS A 101 -2.92 -11.26 16.23
N SER A 102 -2.35 -10.48 15.29
CA SER A 102 -3.10 -9.99 14.12
C SER A 102 -3.56 -11.14 13.22
N THR A 103 -2.73 -12.19 13.06
CA THR A 103 -3.11 -13.40 12.33
C THR A 103 -4.29 -14.10 12.98
N ALA A 104 -4.28 -14.26 14.31
CA ALA A 104 -5.39 -14.85 15.04
C ALA A 104 -6.70 -14.03 14.87
N ALA A 105 -6.61 -12.70 14.91
CA ALA A 105 -7.75 -11.83 14.63
C ALA A 105 -8.30 -12.05 13.20
N PHE A 106 -7.43 -12.18 12.19
CA PHE A 106 -7.83 -12.48 10.82
C PHE A 106 -8.43 -13.87 10.66
N ASP A 107 -7.87 -14.89 11.31
CA ASP A 107 -8.43 -16.25 11.32
C ASP A 107 -9.84 -16.27 11.95
N ASP A 108 -10.04 -15.54 13.04
CA ASP A 108 -11.37 -15.39 13.66
C ASP A 108 -12.37 -14.71 12.71
N ILE A 109 -11.95 -13.67 11.97
CA ILE A 109 -12.79 -13.00 10.97
C ILE A 109 -13.13 -13.98 9.83
N ILE A 110 -12.15 -14.69 9.28
CA ILE A 110 -12.36 -15.70 8.22
C ILE A 110 -13.33 -16.78 8.70
N ASN A 111 -13.15 -17.28 9.92
CA ASN A 111 -14.02 -18.30 10.50
C ASN A 111 -15.46 -17.80 10.65
N LYS A 112 -15.67 -16.56 11.13
CA LYS A 112 -17.00 -15.95 11.25
C LYS A 112 -17.66 -15.76 9.88
N GLU A 113 -16.95 -15.21 8.91
CA GLU A 113 -17.48 -14.93 7.56
C GLU A 113 -17.77 -16.21 6.78
N SER A 114 -16.98 -17.27 6.97
CA SER A 114 -17.23 -18.57 6.33
C SER A 114 -18.52 -19.27 6.80
N GLN A 115 -19.04 -18.90 7.96
CA GLN A 115 -20.27 -19.46 8.54
C GLN A 115 -21.53 -18.66 8.16
N ASP A 116 -21.36 -17.44 7.66
CA ASP A 116 -22.44 -16.56 7.29
C ASP A 116 -22.81 -16.74 5.81
N THR A 117 -24.04 -17.15 5.54
CA THR A 117 -24.53 -17.40 4.17
C THR A 117 -24.93 -16.12 3.43
N GLU A 118 -25.03 -14.97 4.11
CA GLU A 118 -25.46 -13.70 3.50
C GLU A 118 -24.28 -12.85 2.96
N THR A 119 -23.06 -13.05 3.47
CA THR A 119 -21.84 -12.29 3.11
C THR A 119 -21.03 -12.93 1.95
N ALA A 120 -21.71 -13.60 1.03
CA ALA A 120 -21.12 -14.34 -0.10
C ALA A 120 -20.33 -13.49 -1.14
N GLY A 121 -20.08 -12.20 -0.89
CA GLY A 121 -19.34 -11.30 -1.77
C GLY A 121 -17.82 -11.48 -1.78
N ASP A 122 -17.26 -12.20 -0.79
CA ASP A 122 -15.83 -12.14 -0.47
C ASP A 122 -14.98 -13.23 -1.16
N HIS A 123 -15.57 -14.17 -1.90
CA HIS A 123 -14.85 -15.32 -2.47
C HIS A 123 -14.56 -15.20 -3.98
N PHE A 124 -13.54 -14.43 -4.37
CA PHE A 124 -12.96 -14.54 -5.72
C PHE A 124 -11.80 -15.56 -5.76
N ALA A 125 -12.16 -16.83 -5.68
CA ALA A 125 -11.44 -17.99 -6.18
C ALA A 125 -12.44 -19.16 -6.24
N SER A 126 -12.17 -20.25 -6.96
CA SER A 126 -12.96 -21.48 -6.80
C SER A 126 -13.03 -21.82 -5.31
N ALA A 127 -14.26 -21.94 -4.78
CA ALA A 127 -14.54 -22.06 -3.35
C ALA A 127 -13.49 -22.92 -2.63
N GLY A 128 -12.80 -22.32 -1.64
CA GLY A 128 -11.85 -23.02 -0.76
C GLY A 128 -10.37 -22.97 -1.13
N THR A 129 -9.94 -22.20 -2.14
CA THR A 129 -8.50 -22.10 -2.50
C THR A 129 -7.82 -20.79 -2.08
N ASN A 130 -8.60 -19.76 -1.75
CA ASN A 130 -8.12 -18.50 -1.20
C ASN A 130 -9.20 -17.90 -0.29
N ASP A 131 -8.90 -17.72 0.99
CA ASP A 131 -9.77 -16.88 1.84
C ASP A 131 -9.38 -15.43 1.66
N ARG A 132 -10.35 -14.54 1.63
CA ARG A 132 -10.13 -13.11 1.50
C ARG A 132 -10.95 -12.38 2.54
N ILE A 133 -10.34 -11.34 3.12
CA ILE A 133 -11.04 -10.38 3.98
C ILE A 133 -10.97 -9.03 3.27
N TRP A 134 -12.10 -8.53 2.78
CA TRP A 134 -12.21 -7.12 2.37
C TRP A 134 -12.29 -6.22 3.61
N ASN A 135 -11.80 -4.99 3.50
CA ASN A 135 -11.68 -4.04 4.59
C ASN A 135 -11.10 -4.67 5.86
N SER A 136 -10.01 -5.44 5.70
CA SER A 136 -9.37 -6.06 6.86
C SER A 136 -8.81 -5.03 7.83
N PHE A 137 -8.61 -3.78 7.38
CA PHE A 137 -8.19 -2.67 8.22
C PHE A 137 -9.25 -2.36 9.29
N SER A 138 -10.48 -2.03 8.89
CA SER A 138 -11.55 -1.76 9.87
C SER A 138 -11.93 -3.00 10.65
N LYS A 139 -12.01 -4.17 9.99
CA LYS A 139 -12.39 -5.42 10.65
C LYS A 139 -11.37 -5.83 11.72
N HIS A 140 -10.06 -5.62 11.49
CA HIS A 140 -9.02 -5.87 12.49
C HIS A 140 -9.20 -4.98 13.72
N GLY A 141 -9.33 -3.67 13.55
CA GLY A 141 -9.51 -2.74 14.66
C GLY A 141 -10.75 -3.01 15.51
N LEU A 142 -11.82 -3.52 14.89
CA LEU A 142 -13.05 -3.90 15.59
C LEU A 142 -13.01 -5.30 16.21
N GLN A 143 -12.20 -6.21 15.65
CA GLN A 143 -12.04 -7.56 16.15
C GLN A 143 -11.09 -7.61 17.36
N ASP A 144 -9.97 -6.89 17.29
CA ASP A 144 -8.96 -6.83 18.34
C ASP A 144 -8.18 -5.51 18.28
N SER A 145 -8.61 -4.53 19.08
CA SER A 145 -8.06 -3.17 19.05
C SER A 145 -6.62 -3.08 19.56
N GLU A 146 -6.17 -4.00 20.43
CA GLU A 146 -4.79 -4.03 20.94
C GLU A 146 -3.82 -4.45 19.84
N SER A 147 -4.05 -5.59 19.19
CA SER A 147 -3.17 -6.02 18.09
C SER A 147 -3.27 -5.09 16.87
N PHE A 148 -4.43 -4.48 16.62
CA PHE A 148 -4.57 -3.45 15.58
C PHE A 148 -3.71 -2.22 15.89
N PHE A 149 -3.75 -1.73 17.14
CA PHE A 149 -2.91 -0.62 17.57
C PHE A 149 -1.42 -0.97 17.42
N ASP A 150 -0.99 -2.10 17.97
CA ASP A 150 0.42 -2.53 17.90
C ASP A 150 0.90 -2.71 16.45
N TYR A 151 0.04 -3.24 15.58
CA TYR A 151 0.35 -3.48 14.18
C TYR A 151 0.52 -2.16 13.40
N PHE A 152 -0.45 -1.25 13.48
CA PHE A 152 -0.43 0.00 12.70
C PHE A 152 0.33 1.15 13.36
N SER A 153 0.89 0.95 14.56
CA SER A 153 1.78 1.93 15.21
C SER A 153 3.25 1.79 14.82
N ASN A 154 3.61 0.88 13.90
CA ASN A 154 5.00 0.68 13.47
C ASN A 154 5.52 1.91 12.68
N PRO A 155 6.48 2.70 13.21
CA PRO A 155 6.90 3.94 12.58
C PRO A 155 7.55 3.80 11.20
N TYR A 156 8.08 2.62 10.87
CA TYR A 156 8.59 2.37 9.52
C TYR A 156 7.49 2.45 8.46
N LEU A 157 6.23 2.17 8.81
CA LEU A 157 5.11 2.33 7.88
C LEU A 157 4.99 3.78 7.40
N ASP A 158 5.04 4.75 8.32
CA ASP A 158 4.96 6.17 7.94
C ASP A 158 6.11 6.55 7.01
N LEU A 159 7.33 6.13 7.37
CA LEU A 159 8.53 6.44 6.60
C LEU A 159 8.45 5.87 5.17
N ILE A 160 7.95 4.64 5.02
CA ILE A 160 7.75 3.98 3.73
C ILE A 160 6.65 4.69 2.92
N PHE A 161 5.50 4.98 3.53
CA PHE A 161 4.36 5.56 2.83
C PHE A 161 4.64 6.98 2.35
N SER A 162 5.18 7.80 3.25
CA SER A 162 5.52 9.20 2.95
C SER A 162 6.68 9.33 1.96
N SER A 163 7.55 8.32 1.83
CA SER A 163 8.60 8.31 0.79
C SER A 163 8.02 8.38 -0.63
N TRP A 164 6.80 7.86 -0.84
CA TRP A 164 6.16 7.82 -2.16
C TRP A 164 4.97 8.77 -2.28
N LEU A 165 4.14 8.84 -1.24
CA LEU A 165 2.82 9.47 -1.29
C LEU A 165 2.77 10.86 -0.65
N GLY A 166 3.79 11.22 0.12
CA GLY A 166 3.74 12.37 1.02
C GLY A 166 2.83 12.13 2.23
N PRO A 167 2.52 13.19 3.01
CA PRO A 167 1.67 13.09 4.20
C PRO A 167 0.19 12.95 3.84
N GLY A 168 -0.63 12.65 4.86
CA GLY A 168 -2.09 12.60 4.73
C GLY A 168 -2.60 11.48 3.84
N TYR A 169 -1.82 10.41 3.69
CA TYR A 169 -2.25 9.21 2.98
C TYR A 169 -3.38 8.49 3.72
N ARG A 170 -4.09 7.61 3.00
CA ARG A 170 -5.13 6.73 3.55
C ARG A 170 -4.74 5.26 3.39
N ILE A 171 -4.76 4.52 4.50
CA ILE A 171 -4.47 3.08 4.51
C ILE A 171 -5.76 2.30 4.28
N THR A 172 -5.71 1.34 3.37
CA THR A 172 -6.68 0.25 3.26
C THR A 172 -5.93 -1.07 3.24
N THR A 173 -6.51 -2.12 3.80
CA THR A 173 -5.90 -3.44 3.74
C THR A 173 -6.90 -4.52 3.37
N GLN A 174 -6.39 -5.58 2.76
CA GLN A 174 -7.14 -6.79 2.44
C GLN A 174 -6.26 -8.01 2.74
N VAL A 175 -6.79 -8.98 3.48
CA VAL A 175 -6.07 -10.23 3.71
C VAL A 175 -6.30 -11.18 2.54
N ASN A 176 -5.23 -11.80 2.06
CA ASN A 176 -5.28 -12.95 1.16
C ASN A 176 -4.63 -14.15 1.84
N ASN A 177 -5.38 -15.25 1.97
CA ASN A 177 -4.91 -16.51 2.48
C ASN A 177 -4.95 -17.59 1.39
N VAL A 178 -3.88 -17.67 0.59
CA VAL A 178 -3.83 -18.63 -0.53
C VAL A 178 -3.47 -20.01 0.00
N ARG A 179 -4.41 -20.94 -0.07
CA ARG A 179 -4.26 -22.30 0.44
C ARG A 179 -3.46 -23.19 -0.54
N PRO A 180 -2.89 -24.32 -0.07
CA PRO A 180 -2.30 -25.34 -0.95
C PRO A 180 -3.18 -25.66 -2.16
N GLY A 181 -2.59 -25.64 -3.36
CA GLY A 181 -3.28 -25.83 -4.64
C GLY A 181 -3.86 -24.56 -5.26
N GLY A 182 -3.79 -23.41 -4.58
CA GLY A 182 -4.20 -22.10 -5.09
C GLY A 182 -3.51 -21.74 -6.40
N LYS A 183 -4.31 -21.36 -7.41
CA LYS A 183 -3.83 -21.11 -8.77
C LYS A 183 -3.16 -19.74 -8.92
N PRO A 184 -2.17 -19.62 -9.81
CA PRO A 184 -1.53 -18.34 -10.05
C PRO A 184 -2.50 -17.38 -10.74
N GLN A 185 -2.30 -16.09 -10.51
CA GLN A 185 -3.00 -15.05 -11.25
C GLN A 185 -2.30 -14.75 -12.59
N VAL A 186 -3.03 -14.06 -13.46
CA VAL A 186 -2.49 -13.44 -14.67
C VAL A 186 -1.79 -12.14 -14.29
N SER A 187 -0.73 -11.78 -15.03
CA SER A 187 -0.03 -10.52 -14.79
C SER A 187 -0.97 -9.33 -14.94
N HIS A 188 -0.88 -8.38 -14.02
CA HIS A 188 -1.63 -7.15 -14.05
C HIS A 188 -0.84 -5.99 -13.47
N ARG A 189 -1.40 -4.80 -13.63
CA ARG A 189 -1.09 -3.62 -12.83
C ARG A 189 -2.27 -3.38 -11.90
N ASP A 190 -2.00 -2.80 -10.75
CA ASP A 190 -3.02 -2.54 -9.75
C ASP A 190 -3.82 -1.27 -10.06
N TYR A 191 -4.61 -0.86 -9.08
CA TYR A 191 -5.47 0.30 -9.07
C TYR A 191 -4.69 1.61 -9.38
N HIS A 192 -5.26 2.58 -10.11
CA HIS A 192 -6.68 2.78 -10.46
C HIS A 192 -7.13 2.10 -11.75
N LEU A 193 -6.25 2.03 -12.75
CA LEU A 193 -6.65 1.63 -14.11
C LEU A 193 -6.62 0.11 -14.33
N GLY A 194 -5.94 -0.64 -13.45
CA GLY A 194 -5.88 -2.10 -13.49
C GLY A 194 -7.25 -2.79 -13.40
N PHE A 195 -8.20 -2.16 -12.72
CA PHE A 195 -9.56 -2.68 -12.48
C PHE A 195 -10.54 -2.41 -13.63
N MET A 196 -10.10 -1.71 -14.67
CA MET A 196 -10.94 -1.37 -15.82
C MET A 196 -10.80 -2.37 -16.96
N SER A 197 -11.77 -2.41 -17.88
CA SER A 197 -11.57 -3.07 -19.17
C SER A 197 -10.54 -2.31 -20.01
N ALA A 198 -9.96 -2.98 -21.02
CA ALA A 198 -9.03 -2.33 -21.96
C ALA A 198 -9.66 -1.10 -22.62
N GLU A 199 -10.92 -1.20 -23.04
CA GLU A 199 -11.66 -0.11 -23.69
C GLU A 199 -11.82 1.11 -22.77
N THR A 200 -12.21 0.89 -21.51
CA THR A 200 -12.39 1.98 -20.54
C THR A 200 -11.05 2.60 -20.16
N CYS A 201 -10.03 1.79 -19.90
CA CYS A 201 -8.67 2.27 -19.64
C CYS A 201 -8.13 3.14 -20.79
N GLY A 202 -8.36 2.72 -22.04
CA GLY A 202 -7.94 3.44 -23.24
C GLY A 202 -8.56 4.84 -23.41
N LYS A 203 -9.63 5.19 -22.68
CA LYS A 203 -10.26 6.52 -22.72
C LYS A 203 -9.48 7.56 -21.90
N TYR A 204 -8.63 7.14 -20.97
CA TYR A 204 -7.81 8.02 -20.14
C TYR A 204 -6.60 8.54 -20.92
N PRO A 205 -6.30 9.86 -20.86
CA PRO A 205 -5.10 10.41 -21.46
C PRO A 205 -3.82 9.74 -20.98
N ARG A 206 -2.80 9.63 -21.84
CA ARG A 206 -1.49 9.03 -21.51
C ARG A 206 -0.91 9.58 -20.22
N ALA A 207 -0.94 10.91 -20.08
CA ALA A 207 -0.45 11.60 -18.88
C ALA A 207 -1.20 11.17 -17.61
N MET A 208 -2.51 10.92 -17.69
CA MET A 208 -3.29 10.47 -16.54
C MET A 208 -3.03 8.99 -16.22
N GLN A 209 -2.81 8.15 -17.23
CA GLN A 209 -2.41 6.76 -16.98
C GLN A 209 -1.09 6.70 -16.22
N ILE A 210 -0.12 7.52 -16.61
CA ILE A 210 1.18 7.61 -15.91
C ILE A 210 0.99 8.22 -14.52
N ALA A 211 0.30 9.36 -14.40
CA ALA A 211 0.09 10.03 -13.11
C ALA A 211 -0.62 9.14 -12.08
N SER A 212 -1.53 8.25 -12.52
CA SER A 212 -2.24 7.33 -11.62
C SER A 212 -1.30 6.44 -10.81
N GLN A 213 -0.12 6.10 -11.34
CA GLN A 213 0.84 5.25 -10.63
C GLN A 213 1.43 5.94 -9.39
N CYS A 214 1.37 7.27 -9.33
CA CYS A 214 1.87 8.07 -8.20
C CYS A 214 0.80 8.30 -7.12
N LEU A 215 -0.42 7.79 -7.30
CA LEU A 215 -1.53 8.00 -6.36
C LEU A 215 -1.70 6.87 -5.36
N THR A 216 -1.02 5.74 -5.55
CA THR A 216 -1.04 4.63 -4.60
C THR A 216 0.33 4.00 -4.44
N LEU A 217 0.54 3.38 -3.27
CA LEU A 217 1.61 2.44 -2.99
C LEU A 217 0.97 1.08 -2.72
N GLN A 218 1.53 0.03 -3.32
CA GLN A 218 1.11 -1.34 -3.05
C GLN A 218 2.10 -2.01 -2.12
N GLY A 219 1.58 -2.80 -1.20
CA GLY A 219 2.36 -3.49 -0.18
C GLY A 219 1.78 -4.84 0.20
N ALA A 220 2.63 -5.71 0.72
CA ALA A 220 2.21 -6.94 1.38
C ALA A 220 3.09 -7.19 2.61
N ILE A 221 2.45 -7.50 3.73
CA ILE A 221 3.12 -7.90 4.96
C ILE A 221 2.90 -9.40 5.15
N ALA A 222 3.99 -10.15 5.36
CA ALA A 222 3.95 -11.60 5.47
C ALA A 222 3.53 -12.03 6.89
N HIS A 223 2.42 -12.77 7.01
CA HIS A 223 1.94 -13.30 8.28
C HIS A 223 2.43 -14.72 8.59
N VAL A 224 3.07 -15.35 7.61
CA VAL A 224 3.77 -16.63 7.70
C VAL A 224 5.09 -16.52 6.92
N ASP A 225 5.97 -17.50 7.06
CA ASP A 225 7.05 -17.64 6.10
C ASP A 225 6.45 -17.95 4.72
N VAL A 226 6.92 -17.24 3.70
CA VAL A 226 6.47 -17.36 2.31
C VAL A 226 7.63 -17.91 1.49
N PRO A 227 7.94 -19.22 1.55
CA PRO A 227 8.96 -19.82 0.69
C PRO A 227 8.45 -19.93 -0.76
N LEU A 228 9.34 -20.15 -1.72
CA LEU A 228 8.99 -20.11 -3.15
C LEU A 228 7.87 -21.09 -3.53
N GLU A 229 7.82 -22.26 -2.90
CA GLU A 229 6.79 -23.28 -3.11
C GLU A 229 5.40 -22.86 -2.63
N SER A 230 5.31 -21.94 -1.65
CA SER A 230 4.03 -21.37 -1.21
C SER A 230 3.46 -20.35 -2.23
N GLY A 231 4.25 -20.02 -3.25
CA GLY A 231 3.86 -19.19 -4.38
C GLY A 231 3.87 -17.69 -4.08
N PRO A 232 4.99 -17.07 -3.63
CA PRO A 232 5.07 -15.62 -3.42
C PRO A 232 4.66 -14.82 -4.67
N THR A 233 4.43 -13.52 -4.47
CA THR A 233 4.14 -12.59 -5.57
C THR A 233 5.23 -12.67 -6.64
N ARG A 234 4.79 -12.86 -7.89
CA ARG A 234 5.62 -12.80 -9.09
C ARG A 234 5.72 -11.34 -9.51
N LEU A 235 6.93 -10.87 -9.74
CA LEU A 235 7.24 -9.47 -10.00
C LEU A 235 8.04 -9.36 -11.30
N LEU A 236 7.84 -8.31 -12.08
CA LEU A 236 8.69 -8.01 -13.23
C LEU A 236 9.36 -6.63 -13.01
N PRO A 237 10.56 -6.59 -12.40
CA PRO A 237 11.27 -5.35 -12.14
C PRO A 237 11.39 -4.43 -13.36
N PHE A 238 11.36 -3.12 -13.13
CA PHE A 238 11.40 -2.04 -14.13
C PHE A 238 10.16 -1.91 -15.03
N SER A 239 9.24 -2.88 -15.02
CA SER A 239 8.04 -2.84 -15.86
C SER A 239 7.11 -1.67 -15.56
N GLN A 240 7.17 -1.07 -14.36
CA GLN A 240 6.37 0.10 -13.97
C GLN A 240 6.71 1.34 -14.81
N ALA A 241 7.96 1.46 -15.26
CA ALA A 241 8.40 2.58 -16.09
C ALA A 241 7.85 2.51 -17.53
N PHE A 242 7.23 1.39 -17.93
CA PHE A 242 6.62 1.28 -19.26
C PHE A 242 5.30 2.03 -19.30
N ALA A 243 5.33 3.22 -19.90
CA ALA A 243 4.18 4.13 -19.92
C ALA A 243 2.87 3.55 -20.47
N PRO A 244 2.83 2.80 -21.59
CA PRO A 244 1.59 2.20 -22.09
C PRO A 244 1.20 0.92 -21.33
N GLY A 245 1.85 0.59 -20.21
CA GLY A 245 1.73 -0.75 -19.63
C GLY A 245 0.35 -1.11 -19.07
N TYR A 246 -0.51 -0.15 -18.70
CA TYR A 246 -1.93 -0.44 -18.37
C TYR A 246 -2.74 -0.98 -19.56
N MET A 247 -2.27 -0.68 -20.78
CA MET A 247 -2.77 -1.29 -22.01
C MET A 247 -1.99 -2.58 -22.32
N ALA A 248 -0.67 -2.57 -22.11
CA ALA A 248 0.22 -3.62 -22.60
C ALA A 248 0.09 -4.96 -21.86
N TYR A 249 -0.13 -4.99 -20.53
CA TYR A 249 -0.21 -6.27 -19.78
C TYR A 249 -1.35 -7.19 -20.26
N ARG A 250 -2.30 -6.64 -21.00
CA ARG A 250 -3.48 -7.33 -21.54
C ARG A 250 -3.19 -8.04 -22.86
N LEU A 251 -2.04 -7.76 -23.47
CA LEU A 251 -1.63 -8.33 -24.75
C LEU A 251 -0.87 -9.65 -24.53
N PRO A 252 -1.14 -10.69 -25.34
CA PRO A 252 -0.54 -12.02 -25.15
C PRO A 252 0.99 -12.02 -25.07
N GLU A 253 1.67 -11.26 -25.93
CA GLU A 253 3.13 -11.21 -26.01
C GLU A 253 3.79 -10.59 -24.76
N PHE A 254 3.08 -9.71 -24.07
CA PHE A 254 3.54 -9.12 -22.80
C PHE A 254 3.35 -10.09 -21.64
N ASN A 255 2.23 -10.80 -21.61
CA ASN A 255 1.98 -11.85 -20.60
C ASN A 255 2.93 -13.04 -20.79
N GLU A 256 3.22 -13.45 -22.02
CA GLU A 256 4.24 -14.47 -22.33
C GLU A 256 5.61 -14.05 -21.81
N PHE A 257 6.04 -12.82 -22.14
CA PHE A 257 7.30 -12.29 -21.62
C PHE A 257 7.32 -12.23 -20.09
N PHE A 258 6.22 -11.83 -19.44
CA PHE A 258 6.10 -11.87 -17.98
C PHE A 258 6.28 -13.29 -17.43
N LEU A 259 5.59 -14.29 -17.99
CA LEU A 259 5.67 -15.69 -17.54
C LEU A 259 7.08 -16.28 -17.71
N GLU A 260 7.83 -15.83 -18.72
CA GLU A 260 9.21 -16.23 -18.95
C GLU A 260 10.24 -15.54 -18.05
N ASN A 261 9.95 -14.33 -17.55
CA ASN A 261 10.96 -13.43 -16.95
C ASN A 261 10.61 -12.91 -15.55
N TYR A 262 9.45 -13.25 -14.98
CA TYR A 262 9.13 -12.83 -13.61
C TYR A 262 10.15 -13.38 -12.61
N ILE A 263 10.37 -12.62 -11.56
CA ILE A 263 11.11 -13.04 -10.37
C ILE A 263 10.13 -13.25 -9.21
N ALA A 264 10.52 -14.07 -8.25
CA ALA A 264 9.77 -14.26 -7.01
C ALA A 264 10.77 -14.42 -5.86
N LEU A 265 10.45 -13.85 -4.71
CA LEU A 265 11.33 -13.84 -3.54
C LEU A 265 10.63 -14.53 -2.38
N SER A 266 11.40 -15.32 -1.64
CA SER A 266 10.94 -15.77 -0.33
C SER A 266 10.89 -14.58 0.63
N LEU A 267 9.84 -14.54 1.45
CA LEU A 267 9.70 -13.59 2.56
C LEU A 267 9.64 -14.36 3.87
N GLN A 268 10.20 -13.80 4.93
CA GLN A 268 10.02 -14.31 6.29
C GLN A 268 8.78 -13.69 6.91
N LYS A 269 8.16 -14.36 7.90
CA LYS A 269 7.10 -13.77 8.71
C LYS A 269 7.55 -12.41 9.25
N GLY A 270 6.72 -11.38 9.10
CA GLY A 270 7.00 -10.01 9.52
C GLY A 270 7.77 -9.16 8.50
N ASP A 271 8.16 -9.72 7.34
CA ASP A 271 8.73 -8.92 6.25
C ASP A 271 7.65 -8.12 5.51
N GLY A 272 8.07 -7.00 4.91
CA GLY A 272 7.25 -6.18 4.01
C GLY A 272 7.79 -6.21 2.58
N LEU A 273 6.90 -6.33 1.59
CA LEU A 273 7.17 -6.15 0.16
C LEU A 273 6.42 -4.92 -0.33
N TRP A 274 7.10 -3.97 -0.96
CA TRP A 274 6.53 -2.68 -1.37
C TRP A 274 6.83 -2.40 -2.83
N PHE A 275 5.83 -2.03 -3.61
CA PHE A 275 5.99 -1.82 -5.05
C PHE A 275 5.08 -0.74 -5.61
N ASN A 276 5.54 -0.19 -6.73
CA ASN A 276 4.77 0.78 -7.52
C ASN A 276 3.55 0.06 -8.13
N PRO A 277 2.33 0.63 -8.04
CA PRO A 277 1.11 -0.01 -8.57
C PRO A 277 1.16 -0.32 -10.08
N ALA A 278 2.02 0.37 -10.84
CA ALA A 278 2.24 0.09 -12.25
C ALA A 278 3.24 -1.06 -12.52
N LEU A 279 3.82 -1.69 -11.49
CA LEU A 279 4.65 -2.87 -11.68
C LEU A 279 3.78 -4.05 -12.15
N PHE A 280 4.23 -4.73 -13.21
CA PHE A 280 3.59 -5.97 -13.62
C PHE A 280 3.86 -7.03 -12.55
N HIS A 281 2.78 -7.59 -12.02
CA HIS A 281 2.86 -8.60 -10.98
C HIS A 281 1.67 -9.56 -11.02
N ALA A 282 1.78 -10.67 -10.29
CA ALA A 282 0.72 -11.64 -10.13
C ALA A 282 0.95 -12.48 -8.87
N ALA A 283 -0.12 -12.95 -8.21
CA ALA A 283 0.03 -13.99 -7.20
C ALA A 283 0.60 -15.29 -7.83
N GLY A 284 1.58 -15.91 -7.16
CA GLY A 284 2.13 -17.21 -7.54
C GLY A 284 1.19 -18.38 -7.23
N GLU A 285 1.50 -19.54 -7.81
CA GLU A 285 0.80 -20.80 -7.50
C GLU A 285 1.31 -21.35 -6.16
N ASN A 286 0.40 -21.66 -5.23
CA ASN A 286 0.76 -22.33 -4.00
C ASN A 286 0.86 -23.84 -4.24
N LYS A 287 2.10 -24.32 -4.36
CA LYS A 287 2.46 -25.73 -4.56
C LYS A 287 2.89 -26.43 -3.27
N SER A 288 2.88 -25.72 -2.14
CA SER A 288 3.14 -26.31 -0.83
C SER A 288 2.04 -27.30 -0.47
N THR A 289 2.30 -28.14 0.54
CA THR A 289 1.33 -29.13 1.03
C THR A 289 0.59 -28.68 2.28
N ASP A 290 1.16 -27.72 3.00
CA ASP A 290 0.82 -27.41 4.40
C ASP A 290 0.90 -25.92 4.74
N ILE A 291 1.24 -25.04 3.78
CA ILE A 291 1.33 -23.60 4.01
C ILE A 291 0.08 -22.90 3.47
N ASN A 292 -0.76 -22.41 4.39
CA ASN A 292 -1.76 -21.40 4.09
C ASN A 292 -1.04 -20.05 4.01
N ARG A 293 -0.79 -19.57 2.80
CA ARG A 293 0.04 -18.38 2.55
C ARG A 293 -0.77 -17.11 2.83
N LEU A 294 -0.85 -16.77 4.11
CA LEU A 294 -1.50 -15.56 4.60
C LEU A 294 -0.58 -14.34 4.45
N VAL A 295 -1.06 -13.36 3.71
CA VAL A 295 -0.45 -12.04 3.58
C VAL A 295 -1.52 -10.97 3.78
N ASN A 296 -1.16 -9.91 4.50
CA ASN A 296 -1.99 -8.73 4.61
C ASN A 296 -1.57 -7.74 3.52
N LEU A 297 -2.41 -7.56 2.51
CA LEU A 297 -2.17 -6.60 1.43
C LEU A 297 -2.46 -5.21 1.97
N VAL A 298 -1.51 -4.30 1.79
CA VAL A 298 -1.63 -2.91 2.20
C VAL A 298 -1.67 -2.07 0.95
N GLN A 299 -2.81 -1.45 0.68
CA GLN A 299 -2.96 -0.48 -0.37
C GLN A 299 -3.10 0.90 0.25
N ILE A 300 -2.10 1.75 0.01
CA ILE A 300 -2.03 3.09 0.57
C ILE A 300 -2.32 4.09 -0.55
N SER A 301 -3.27 4.98 -0.33
CA SER A 301 -3.63 6.03 -1.28
C SER A 301 -3.04 7.37 -0.82
N SER A 302 -2.50 8.17 -1.73
CA SER A 302 -2.12 9.55 -1.39
C SER A 302 -3.35 10.35 -0.98
N ALA A 303 -3.13 11.49 -0.32
CA ALA A 303 -4.16 12.50 -0.04
C ALA A 303 -4.97 12.92 -1.29
N PHE A 304 -4.39 12.76 -2.48
CA PHE A 304 -5.03 13.12 -3.76
C PHE A 304 -5.64 11.91 -4.49
N GLY A 305 -5.44 10.70 -3.97
CA GLY A 305 -5.95 9.45 -4.51
C GLY A 305 -7.31 9.07 -3.90
N LYS A 306 -8.14 8.36 -4.67
CA LYS A 306 -9.35 7.73 -4.12
C LYS A 306 -9.03 6.31 -3.67
N PRO A 307 -9.20 5.92 -2.40
CA PRO A 307 -8.98 4.54 -1.97
C PRO A 307 -10.01 3.59 -2.59
N MET A 308 -9.66 2.30 -2.62
CA MET A 308 -10.58 1.25 -3.10
C MET A 308 -11.73 1.00 -2.12
N GLU A 309 -11.49 1.23 -0.83
CA GLU A 309 -12.46 1.01 0.24
C GLU A 309 -12.63 2.28 1.07
N SER A 310 -13.83 2.48 1.62
CA SER A 310 -14.10 3.55 2.57
C SER A 310 -13.79 3.07 3.98
N ILE A 311 -13.01 3.85 4.72
CA ILE A 311 -12.65 3.57 6.12
C ILE A 311 -13.28 4.65 6.98
N ASP A 312 -14.15 4.23 7.91
CA ASP A 312 -14.73 5.10 8.93
C ASP A 312 -13.80 5.17 10.15
N ALA A 313 -13.28 6.37 10.43
CA ALA A 313 -12.36 6.58 11.55
C ALA A 313 -13.08 6.51 12.91
N LEU A 314 -14.38 6.83 12.97
CA LEU A 314 -15.10 6.96 14.24
C LEU A 314 -15.13 5.66 15.07
N PRO A 315 -15.56 4.50 14.53
CA PRO A 315 -15.56 3.25 15.29
C PRO A 315 -14.14 2.77 15.64
N LEU A 316 -13.16 3.07 14.78
CA LEU A 316 -11.76 2.74 15.05
C LEU A 316 -11.23 3.56 16.22
N VAL A 317 -11.37 4.88 16.18
CA VAL A 317 -11.01 5.79 17.28
C VAL A 317 -11.73 5.39 18.56
N GLU A 318 -13.03 5.07 18.52
CA GLU A 318 -13.78 4.60 19.69
C GLU A 318 -13.15 3.35 20.32
N SER A 319 -12.78 2.37 19.51
CA SER A 319 -12.20 1.10 19.96
C SER A 319 -10.76 1.23 20.48
N THR A 320 -9.99 2.22 20.01
CA THR A 320 -8.56 2.34 20.28
C THR A 320 -8.18 3.56 21.14
N TRP A 321 -9.12 4.44 21.48
CA TRP A 321 -8.80 5.70 22.16
C TRP A 321 -8.06 5.51 23.47
N ASP A 322 -8.54 4.60 24.32
CA ASP A 322 -7.93 4.38 25.64
C ASP A 322 -6.50 3.85 25.52
N ILE A 323 -6.23 3.01 24.50
CA ILE A 323 -4.89 2.49 24.19
C ILE A 323 -3.99 3.64 23.71
N LEU A 324 -4.46 4.42 22.74
CA LEU A 324 -3.74 5.58 22.19
C LEU A 324 -3.41 6.61 23.29
N THR A 325 -4.36 6.93 24.17
CA THR A 325 -4.15 7.85 25.29
C THR A 325 -3.13 7.31 26.28
N ALA A 326 -3.21 6.03 26.67
CA ALA A 326 -2.25 5.43 27.59
C ALA A 326 -0.81 5.46 27.04
N VAL A 327 -0.63 5.16 25.74
CA VAL A 327 0.69 5.21 25.10
C VAL A 327 1.19 6.65 24.96
N TYR A 328 0.31 7.60 24.67
CA TYR A 328 0.64 9.02 24.64
C TYR A 328 1.05 9.55 26.02
N GLU A 329 0.40 9.14 27.10
CA GLU A 329 0.77 9.53 28.46
C GLU A 329 2.16 9.01 28.86
N ASP A 330 2.53 7.81 28.40
CA ASP A 330 3.85 7.20 28.63
C ASP A 330 4.96 7.81 27.76
N LYS A 331 4.68 8.04 26.46
CA LYS A 331 5.70 8.32 25.44
C LYS A 331 5.56 9.67 24.74
N GLY A 332 4.53 10.44 25.04
CA GLY A 332 4.19 11.68 24.34
C GLY A 332 3.80 11.45 22.87
N LEU A 333 3.98 12.47 22.03
CA LEU A 333 3.82 12.37 20.57
C LEU A 333 5.01 11.63 19.92
N SER A 334 5.25 10.41 20.37
CA SER A 334 6.22 9.48 19.78
C SER A 334 5.87 9.14 18.32
N ASP A 335 6.84 8.63 17.56
CA ASP A 335 6.63 8.25 16.17
C ASP A 335 5.54 7.17 16.03
N GLU A 336 5.40 6.29 17.02
CA GLU A 336 4.34 5.29 17.11
C GLU A 336 2.95 5.92 17.22
N VAL A 337 2.79 6.91 18.11
CA VAL A 337 1.54 7.66 18.29
C VAL A 337 1.18 8.43 17.01
N GLN A 338 2.18 9.05 16.37
CA GLN A 338 1.96 9.80 15.14
C GLN A 338 1.56 8.89 13.97
N MET A 339 2.23 7.74 13.82
CA MET A 339 1.90 6.74 12.81
C MET A 339 0.48 6.20 13.02
N PHE A 340 0.09 5.89 14.26
CA PHE A 340 -1.26 5.39 14.52
C PHE A 340 -2.34 6.43 14.18
N ILE A 341 -2.14 7.71 14.52
CA ILE A 341 -3.05 8.80 14.13
C ILE A 341 -3.16 8.87 12.60
N ALA A 342 -2.03 8.77 11.88
CA ALA A 342 -2.01 8.78 10.42
C ALA A 342 -2.72 7.56 9.81
N ALA A 343 -2.67 6.40 10.47
CA ALA A 343 -3.37 5.20 10.03
C ALA A 343 -4.89 5.36 10.12
N VAL A 344 -5.42 5.85 11.26
CA VAL A 344 -6.87 5.83 11.53
C VAL A 344 -7.62 7.03 10.98
N GLY A 345 -7.01 8.20 10.88
CA GLY A 345 -7.66 9.43 10.39
C GLY A 345 -7.38 9.75 8.92
N GLU A 346 -8.37 10.31 8.22
CA GLU A 346 -8.18 11.00 6.94
C GLU A 346 -7.36 12.28 7.14
N GLY A 347 -6.25 12.39 6.41
CA GLY A 347 -5.30 13.49 6.53
C GLY A 347 -5.50 14.58 5.48
N TYR A 348 -6.28 14.32 4.43
CA TYR A 348 -6.63 15.34 3.46
C TYR A 348 -7.93 16.06 3.86
N PRO A 349 -7.93 17.41 3.99
CA PRO A 349 -9.10 18.15 4.46
C PRO A 349 -10.23 18.30 3.42
N PHE A 350 -10.08 17.70 2.24
CA PHE A 350 -11.06 17.78 1.16
C PHE A 350 -11.49 16.39 0.68
N PRO A 351 -12.71 16.23 0.14
CA PRO A 351 -13.74 17.26 -0.02
C PRO A 351 -14.37 17.67 1.32
N THR A 352 -14.79 18.93 1.42
CA THR A 352 -15.53 19.49 2.56
C THR A 352 -16.48 20.57 2.07
N ASN A 353 -17.54 20.86 2.82
CA ASN A 353 -18.35 22.04 2.57
C ASN A 353 -17.66 23.28 3.14
N LEU A 354 -17.16 24.17 2.28
CA LEU A 354 -16.44 25.38 2.70
C LEU A 354 -17.33 26.45 3.34
N ASP A 355 -18.64 26.42 3.09
CA ASP A 355 -19.58 27.32 3.78
C ASP A 355 -19.72 26.94 5.27
N ASN A 356 -19.66 25.64 5.55
CA ASN A 356 -19.82 25.09 6.91
C ASN A 356 -18.49 24.82 7.63
N ASN A 357 -17.42 24.57 6.88
CA ASN A 357 -16.09 24.24 7.36
C ASN A 357 -15.02 25.08 6.61
N PRO A 358 -14.98 26.41 6.78
CA PRO A 358 -13.96 27.25 6.18
C PRO A 358 -12.60 27.07 6.87
N PRO A 359 -11.46 27.43 6.23
CA PRO A 359 -10.16 27.49 6.89
C PRO A 359 -10.21 28.38 8.14
N ARG A 360 -9.67 27.91 9.27
CA ARG A 360 -9.78 28.59 10.57
C ARG A 360 -8.44 29.05 11.17
N ASN A 361 -7.34 28.63 10.57
CA ASN A 361 -5.97 28.79 11.04
C ASN A 361 -5.11 29.49 9.95
N GLU A 362 -3.83 29.71 10.23
CA GLU A 362 -2.88 30.25 9.25
C GLU A 362 -2.72 29.31 8.03
N ASN A 363 -3.12 28.05 8.18
CA ASN A 363 -3.25 27.11 7.08
C ASN A 363 -4.45 27.51 6.20
N MET A 364 -4.22 27.56 4.89
CA MET A 364 -5.26 27.91 3.90
C MET A 364 -6.29 26.77 3.67
N ALA A 365 -6.43 25.83 4.61
CA ALA A 365 -7.31 24.67 4.53
C ALA A 365 -8.02 24.39 5.88
N PRO A 366 -9.20 23.74 5.89
CA PRO A 366 -9.86 23.29 7.11
C PRO A 366 -9.10 22.17 7.83
N ASP A 367 -9.47 21.87 9.07
CA ASP A 367 -8.89 20.75 9.81
C ASP A 367 -9.29 19.39 9.19
N SER A 368 -8.38 18.44 9.22
CA SER A 368 -8.53 17.02 8.85
C SER A 368 -8.88 16.15 10.06
N GLU A 369 -9.31 14.89 9.84
CA GLU A 369 -9.56 13.97 10.97
C GLU A 369 -8.29 13.74 11.80
N GLN A 370 -7.14 13.62 11.14
CA GLN A 370 -5.85 13.47 11.84
C GLN A 370 -5.56 14.64 12.78
N GLU A 371 -5.87 15.88 12.35
CA GLU A 371 -5.71 17.07 13.19
C GLU A 371 -6.70 17.10 14.36
N ILE A 372 -7.96 16.70 14.12
CA ILE A 372 -8.96 16.60 15.20
C ILE A 372 -8.54 15.57 16.26
N ILE A 373 -8.11 14.38 15.85
CA ILE A 373 -7.64 13.32 16.74
C ILE A 373 -6.40 13.79 17.52
N ARG A 374 -5.42 14.37 16.84
CA ARG A 374 -4.19 14.90 17.45
C ARG A 374 -4.48 16.01 18.45
N ALA A 375 -5.37 16.95 18.11
CA ALA A 375 -5.76 18.04 19.00
C ALA A 375 -6.51 17.51 20.22
N ALA A 376 -7.39 16.52 20.08
CA ALA A 376 -8.08 15.91 21.21
C ALA A 376 -7.10 15.23 22.17
N LEU A 377 -6.08 14.55 21.63
CA LEU A 377 -5.04 13.87 22.41
C LEU A 377 -4.19 14.88 23.20
N LEU A 378 -3.69 15.93 22.54
CA LEU A 378 -2.90 17.00 23.16
C LEU A 378 -3.65 17.75 24.26
N ASN A 379 -4.97 17.88 24.13
CA ASN A 379 -5.82 18.55 25.11
C ASN A 379 -6.34 17.61 26.21
N GLY A 380 -5.92 16.34 26.24
CA GLY A 380 -6.34 15.37 27.25
C GLY A 380 -7.85 15.11 27.25
N LYS A 381 -8.47 15.10 26.07
CA LYS A 381 -9.92 14.84 25.96
C LYS A 381 -10.25 13.38 26.29
N SER A 382 -11.44 13.17 26.89
CA SER A 382 -12.00 11.83 27.04
C SER A 382 -12.39 11.24 25.70
N LYS A 383 -12.64 9.92 25.68
CA LYS A 383 -13.19 9.20 24.52
C LYS A 383 -14.46 9.84 23.99
N GLU A 384 -15.41 10.17 24.87
CA GLU A 384 -16.65 10.84 24.48
C GLU A 384 -16.39 12.22 23.87
N GLY A 385 -15.36 12.92 24.37
CA GLY A 385 -14.92 14.21 23.85
C GLY A 385 -14.41 14.14 22.41
N VAL A 386 -13.48 13.23 22.11
CA VAL A 386 -12.98 13.07 20.73
C VAL A 386 -14.06 12.57 19.77
N LEU A 387 -14.93 11.66 20.22
CA LEU A 387 -16.04 11.16 19.39
C LEU A 387 -17.04 12.27 19.09
N ALA A 388 -17.30 13.18 20.04
CA ALA A 388 -18.13 14.35 19.80
C ALA A 388 -17.49 15.31 18.79
N ASP A 389 -16.18 15.55 18.89
CA ASP A 389 -15.45 16.40 17.95
C ASP A 389 -15.48 15.83 16.52
N LEU A 390 -15.23 14.53 16.36
CA LEU A 390 -15.28 13.85 15.06
C LEU A 390 -16.69 13.85 14.46
N LYS A 391 -17.74 13.58 15.26
CA LYS A 391 -19.14 13.69 14.81
C LYS A 391 -19.49 15.10 14.37
N ALA A 392 -19.06 16.11 15.13
CA ALA A 392 -19.27 17.51 14.79
C ALA A 392 -18.50 17.91 13.53
N PHE A 393 -17.29 17.37 13.32
CA PHE A 393 -16.51 17.53 12.10
C PHE A 393 -17.26 16.96 10.89
N TRP A 394 -17.65 15.68 10.95
CA TRP A 394 -18.38 15.02 9.86
C TRP A 394 -19.71 15.71 9.53
N ALA A 395 -20.44 16.17 10.54
CA ALA A 395 -21.67 16.94 10.32
C ALA A 395 -21.42 18.23 9.51
N ARG A 396 -20.25 18.87 9.63
CA ARG A 396 -19.89 20.05 8.82
C ARG A 396 -19.42 19.66 7.41
N VAL A 397 -18.75 18.52 7.27
CA VAL A 397 -18.27 18.01 5.97
C VAL A 397 -19.42 17.53 5.09
N SER A 398 -20.43 16.87 5.69
CA SER A 398 -21.55 16.23 4.98
C SER A 398 -22.78 17.11 4.76
N ALA A 399 -22.91 18.21 5.52
CA ALA A 399 -23.98 19.19 5.35
C ALA A 399 -23.65 20.13 4.19
#